data_AF-X1GNG5-F1
#
_entry.id   AF-X1GNG5-F1
#
_cell.length_a   1.000
_cell.length_b   1.000
_cell.length_c   1.000
_cell.angle_alpha   90.00
_cell.angle_beta   90.00
_cell.angle_gamma   90.00
#
_symmetry.space_group_name_H-M   'P 1'
#
loop_
_entity.id
_entity.type
_entity.pdbx_description
1 polymer ?
#
loop_
_entity_poly.entity_id
_entity_poly.type
_entity_poly.pdbx_seq_one_letter_code
_entity_poly.pdbx_strand_id
1 'polypeptide(L)'
;EVEEIARATLLIPWALPTVASATIFRFEIVSPAATYGLINNIIGLFSLRPIDFYGPDALILFELPILIPFEPFIDFLPIKMTMLTIIAIDVWKTTPFFTLLILAALQIVSEDLYKAADVEGATAWQKFRYITWPLIKPGVGVALIFRMMDAFRVYDLNVVFNDKSVDSMTSQAVNLWFASRWGLSAAVTIMLFLFILLFAVIILKLTGREKSISIKSKSRFQKLFKRKEDLTELVMEDIEIESESSILELSESKMAWFKRKLLLKKGVFYLIAIMMCLF
;
A
#
# COMPACT_ATOMS: atom_id res chain seq x y z
N GLU A 1 -23.79 1.51 -8.02
CA GLU A 1 -23.20 2.28 -9.13
C GLU A 1 -22.00 3.16 -8.78
N VAL A 2 -22.14 4.37 -8.23
CA VAL A 2 -20.98 5.31 -8.08
C VAL A 2 -19.84 4.72 -7.24
N GLU A 3 -20.17 3.99 -6.17
CA GLU A 3 -19.15 3.36 -5.32
C GLU A 3 -18.45 2.17 -5.99
N GLU A 4 -19.16 1.43 -6.84
CA GLU A 4 -18.59 0.31 -7.62
C GLU A 4 -17.66 0.83 -8.71
N ILE A 5 -18.05 1.90 -9.40
CA ILE A 5 -17.23 2.58 -10.40
C ILE A 5 -15.96 3.15 -9.75
N ALA A 6 -16.07 3.76 -8.57
CA ALA A 6 -14.92 4.27 -7.84
C ALA A 6 -13.94 3.14 -7.45
N ARG A 7 -14.45 1.99 -6.99
CA ARG A 7 -13.63 0.81 -6.66
C ARG A 7 -12.97 0.21 -7.90
N ALA A 8 -13.69 0.11 -9.02
CA ALA A 8 -13.16 -0.37 -10.28
C ALA A 8 -12.07 0.57 -10.85
N THR A 9 -12.28 1.88 -10.75
CA THR A 9 -11.32 2.90 -11.19
C THR A 9 -10.02 2.84 -10.38
N LEU A 10 -10.12 2.54 -9.08
CA LEU A 10 -8.95 2.40 -8.21
C LEU A 10 -8.01 1.27 -8.68
N LEU A 11 -8.54 0.23 -9.35
CA LEU A 11 -7.76 -0.92 -9.81
C LEU A 11 -7.04 -0.71 -11.15
N ILE A 12 -7.34 0.38 -11.88
CA ILE A 12 -6.76 0.66 -13.19
C ILE A 12 -5.22 0.64 -13.18
N PRO A 13 -4.52 1.28 -12.22
CA PRO A 13 -3.06 1.27 -12.20
C PRO A 13 -2.45 -0.14 -12.13
N TRP A 14 -3.10 -1.03 -11.37
CA TRP A 14 -2.64 -2.40 -11.21
C TRP A 14 -2.92 -3.26 -12.45
N ALA A 15 -4.04 -3.01 -13.13
CA ALA A 15 -4.45 -3.76 -14.33
C ALA A 15 -3.58 -3.45 -15.56
N LEU A 16 -2.92 -2.28 -15.60
CA LEU A 16 -2.04 -1.91 -16.70
C LEU A 16 -0.77 -2.77 -16.71
N PRO A 17 -0.29 -3.25 -17.86
CA PRO A 17 1.02 -3.90 -17.97
C PRO A 17 2.14 -2.99 -17.47
N THR A 18 3.12 -3.53 -16.73
CA THR A 18 4.21 -2.73 -16.12
C THR A 18 5.00 -1.96 -17.16
N VAL A 19 5.30 -2.60 -18.29
CA VAL A 19 6.00 -1.96 -19.41
C VAL A 19 5.19 -0.79 -19.96
N ALA A 20 3.89 -0.97 -20.19
CA ALA A 20 3.02 0.11 -20.71
C ALA A 20 2.95 1.30 -19.75
N SER A 21 2.72 1.05 -18.46
CA SER A 21 2.74 2.11 -17.44
C SER A 21 4.09 2.82 -17.42
N ALA A 22 5.19 2.08 -17.37
CA ALA A 22 6.53 2.64 -17.33
C ALA A 22 6.84 3.49 -18.57
N THR A 23 6.44 3.05 -19.76
CA THR A 23 6.57 3.79 -21.02
C THR A 23 5.76 5.08 -20.99
N ILE A 24 4.49 5.04 -20.57
CA ILE A 24 3.65 6.25 -20.43
C ILE A 24 4.29 7.24 -19.46
N PHE A 25 4.74 6.77 -18.30
CA PHE A 25 5.38 7.65 -17.33
C PHE A 25 6.69 8.23 -17.85
N ARG A 26 7.50 7.41 -18.54
CA ARG A 26 8.78 7.83 -19.12
C ARG A 26 8.63 8.82 -20.27
N PHE A 27 7.64 8.68 -21.15
CA PHE A 27 7.55 9.51 -22.36
C PHE A 27 6.51 10.62 -22.24
N GLU A 28 5.36 10.36 -21.60
CA GLU A 28 4.24 11.29 -21.58
C GLU A 28 4.18 12.12 -20.30
N ILE A 29 4.51 11.56 -19.14
CA ILE A 29 4.36 12.25 -17.85
C ILE A 29 5.64 12.97 -17.46
N VAL A 30 6.70 12.19 -17.28
CA VAL A 30 8.05 12.61 -16.89
C VAL A 30 8.90 12.45 -18.13
N SER A 31 8.72 13.35 -19.08
CA SER A 31 9.42 13.28 -20.36
C SER A 31 10.94 13.36 -20.17
N PRO A 32 11.72 12.67 -21.02
CA PRO A 32 13.16 12.76 -21.04
C PRO A 32 13.66 14.18 -21.29
N ALA A 33 13.02 14.97 -22.16
CA ALA A 33 13.45 16.35 -22.43
C ALA A 33 12.57 17.40 -21.78
N ALA A 34 13.20 18.49 -21.31
CA ALA A 34 12.58 19.66 -20.70
C ALA A 34 11.42 20.28 -21.49
N THR A 35 11.35 20.08 -22.81
CA THR A 35 10.38 20.78 -23.68
C THR A 35 9.06 20.04 -23.87
N TYR A 36 8.95 18.76 -23.47
CA TYR A 36 7.72 17.98 -23.58
C TYR A 36 7.38 17.26 -22.27
N GLY A 37 6.23 16.59 -22.23
CA GLY A 37 5.71 15.87 -21.06
C GLY A 37 4.71 16.67 -20.23
N LEU A 38 3.74 15.96 -19.62
CA LEU A 38 2.63 16.53 -18.86
C LEU A 38 3.13 17.43 -17.74
N ILE A 39 4.13 17.00 -16.97
CA ILE A 39 4.63 17.77 -15.83
C ILE A 39 5.28 19.07 -16.29
N ASN A 40 6.14 19.02 -17.31
CA ASN A 40 6.81 20.21 -17.83
C ASN A 40 5.83 21.19 -18.48
N ASN A 41 4.78 20.70 -19.15
CA ASN A 41 3.70 21.55 -19.66
C ASN A 41 2.93 22.26 -18.54
N ILE A 42 2.65 21.57 -17.43
CA ILE A 42 2.00 22.17 -16.26
C ILE A 42 2.92 23.20 -15.59
N ILE A 43 4.22 22.91 -15.45
CA ILE A 43 5.22 23.85 -14.91
C ILE A 43 5.32 25.10 -15.79
N GLY A 44 5.32 24.92 -17.12
CA GLY A 44 5.32 26.00 -18.10
C GLY A 44 4.09 26.91 -18.00
N LEU A 45 2.93 26.39 -17.61
CA LEU A 45 1.73 27.19 -17.35
C LEU A 45 1.95 28.24 -16.24
N PHE A 46 2.83 27.95 -15.28
CA PHE A 46 3.21 28.86 -14.19
C PHE A 46 4.44 29.71 -14.51
N SER A 47 4.90 29.74 -15.77
CA SER A 47 6.12 30.45 -16.19
C SER A 47 7.38 30.02 -15.44
N LEU A 48 7.40 28.79 -14.91
CA LEU A 48 8.55 28.21 -14.24
C LEU A 48 9.47 27.53 -15.26
N ARG A 49 10.76 27.44 -14.94
CA ARG A 49 11.74 26.77 -15.81
C ARG A 49 11.41 25.27 -15.87
N PRO A 50 11.42 24.65 -17.06
CA PRO A 50 11.18 23.22 -17.18
C PRO A 50 12.26 22.42 -16.47
N ILE A 51 11.88 21.22 -16.02
CA ILE A 51 12.77 20.30 -15.32
C ILE A 51 13.23 19.23 -16.31
N ASP A 52 14.55 19.15 -16.52
CA ASP A 52 15.18 18.01 -17.18
C ASP A 52 15.29 16.87 -16.17
N PHE A 53 14.27 16.01 -16.12
CA PHE A 53 14.22 14.87 -15.20
C PHE A 53 15.33 13.86 -15.44
N TYR A 54 15.77 13.75 -16.70
CA TYR A 54 16.74 12.77 -17.14
C TYR A 54 18.02 13.48 -17.61
N GLY A 55 17.97 14.52 -18.44
CA GLY A 55 19.17 15.28 -18.81
C GLY A 55 19.19 15.70 -20.28
N PRO A 56 20.26 16.35 -20.76
CA PRO A 56 20.30 16.96 -22.09
C PRO A 56 20.27 15.93 -23.26
N ASP A 57 20.75 14.70 -23.05
CA ASP A 57 20.85 13.66 -24.10
C ASP A 57 19.55 12.85 -24.32
N ALA A 58 18.52 13.16 -23.54
CA ALA A 58 17.23 12.49 -23.59
C ALA A 58 16.51 12.59 -24.95
N LEU A 59 16.85 13.58 -25.77
CA LEU A 59 16.32 13.73 -27.13
C LEU A 59 16.77 12.60 -28.06
N ILE A 60 17.89 11.92 -27.77
CA ILE A 60 18.43 10.81 -28.56
C ILE A 60 17.64 9.51 -28.33
N LEU A 61 16.74 9.47 -27.33
CA LEU A 61 15.94 8.29 -26.98
C LEU A 61 14.79 7.99 -27.96
N PHE A 62 14.43 8.92 -28.85
CA PHE A 62 13.39 8.67 -29.84
C PHE A 62 13.85 7.80 -31.02
N GLU A 63 15.16 7.55 -31.18
CA GLU A 63 15.70 6.87 -32.37
C GLU A 63 16.41 5.53 -32.13
N LEU A 64 16.61 5.06 -30.89
CA LEU A 64 17.44 3.86 -30.67
C LEU A 64 16.76 2.76 -29.82
N PRO A 65 16.85 1.49 -30.26
CA PRO A 65 16.29 0.36 -29.54
C PRO A 65 17.11 0.09 -28.28
N ILE A 66 16.60 0.49 -27.11
CA ILE A 66 16.88 -0.04 -25.75
C ILE A 66 18.37 -0.05 -25.29
N LEU A 67 19.35 0.34 -26.12
CA LEU A 67 20.76 0.01 -25.92
C LEU A 67 21.68 1.20 -25.60
N ILE A 68 21.15 2.40 -25.29
CA ILE A 68 22.00 3.48 -24.78
C ILE A 68 21.82 3.59 -23.27
N PRO A 69 22.86 3.30 -22.49
CA PRO A 69 22.82 3.54 -21.06
C PRO A 69 22.80 5.03 -20.79
N PHE A 70 21.81 5.46 -20.03
CA PHE A 70 21.58 6.85 -19.69
C PHE A 70 22.15 7.19 -18.31
N GLU A 71 22.70 8.39 -18.14
CA GLU A 71 23.15 8.93 -16.85
C GLU A 71 22.35 10.21 -16.52
N PRO A 72 21.77 10.32 -15.31
CA PRO A 72 20.92 11.44 -14.95
C PRO A 72 21.72 12.72 -14.70
N PHE A 73 21.18 13.87 -15.12
CA PHE A 73 21.83 15.18 -15.04
C PHE A 73 21.97 15.75 -13.62
N ILE A 74 21.15 15.29 -12.66
CA ILE A 74 21.20 15.75 -11.26
C ILE A 74 22.04 14.76 -10.43
N ASP A 75 23.35 15.01 -10.37
CA ASP A 75 24.31 14.21 -9.57
C ASP A 75 24.45 14.67 -8.11
N PHE A 76 23.97 15.87 -7.78
CA PHE A 76 24.17 16.48 -6.45
C PHE A 76 23.16 16.02 -5.39
N LEU A 77 22.11 15.29 -5.78
CA LEU A 77 21.21 14.63 -4.84
C LEU A 77 21.69 13.19 -4.62
N PRO A 78 21.73 12.69 -3.37
CA PRO A 78 22.13 11.30 -3.09
C PRO A 78 21.16 10.27 -3.71
N ILE A 79 19.96 10.70 -4.11
CA ILE A 79 18.98 9.87 -4.82
C ILE A 79 18.77 10.50 -6.21
N LYS A 80 19.15 9.77 -7.25
CA LYS A 80 18.97 10.19 -8.65
C LYS A 80 17.47 10.26 -8.99
N MET A 81 17.06 11.27 -9.78
CA MET A 81 15.65 11.52 -10.11
C MET A 81 14.95 10.31 -10.77
N THR A 82 15.71 9.50 -11.51
CA THR A 82 15.23 8.25 -12.08
C THR A 82 14.77 7.26 -11.02
N MET A 83 15.51 7.13 -9.92
CA MET A 83 15.16 6.23 -8.81
C MET A 83 13.87 6.69 -8.12
N LEU A 84 13.72 8.00 -7.89
CA LEU A 84 12.47 8.56 -7.33
C LEU A 84 11.27 8.31 -8.25
N THR A 85 11.47 8.45 -9.56
CA THR A 85 10.41 8.23 -10.55
C THR A 85 10.00 6.76 -10.60
N ILE A 86 10.97 5.84 -10.60
CA ILE A 86 10.72 4.39 -10.56
C ILE A 86 9.94 4.01 -9.29
N ILE A 87 10.36 4.52 -8.12
CA ILE A 87 9.66 4.29 -6.85
C ILE A 87 8.23 4.84 -6.92
N ALA A 88 8.02 6.05 -7.44
CA ALA A 88 6.69 6.65 -7.54
C ALA A 88 5.75 5.83 -8.42
N ILE A 89 6.24 5.31 -9.55
CA ILE A 89 5.47 4.46 -10.47
C ILE A 89 5.14 3.12 -9.81
N ASP A 90 6.13 2.50 -9.17
CA ASP A 90 5.95 1.22 -8.47
C ASP A 90 4.91 1.33 -7.36
N VAL A 91 4.99 2.38 -6.53
CA VAL A 91 4.01 2.69 -5.48
C VAL A 91 2.64 2.91 -6.10
N TRP A 92 2.52 3.75 -7.13
CA TRP A 92 1.24 4.05 -7.78
C TRP A 92 0.57 2.79 -8.36
N LYS A 93 1.36 1.92 -9.00
CA LYS A 93 0.88 0.69 -9.64
C LYS A 93 0.46 -0.37 -8.62
N THR A 94 1.23 -0.53 -7.54
CA THR A 94 1.03 -1.62 -6.56
C THR A 94 0.03 -1.26 -5.46
N THR A 95 -0.10 0.03 -5.11
CA THR A 95 -0.99 0.51 -4.04
C THR A 95 -2.41 -0.04 -4.14
N PRO A 96 -3.10 -0.05 -5.30
CA PRO A 96 -4.48 -0.54 -5.38
C PRO A 96 -4.66 -1.97 -4.90
N PHE A 97 -3.77 -2.88 -5.31
CA PHE A 97 -3.85 -4.29 -4.98
C PHE A 97 -3.65 -4.53 -3.49
N PHE A 98 -2.59 -3.95 -2.91
CA PHE A 98 -2.30 -4.11 -1.48
C PHE A 98 -3.33 -3.39 -0.59
N THR A 99 -3.86 -2.26 -1.06
CA THR A 99 -5.00 -1.58 -0.43
C THR A 99 -6.20 -2.52 -0.30
N LEU A 100 -6.57 -3.25 -1.36
CA LEU A 100 -7.67 -4.21 -1.29
C LEU A 100 -7.38 -5.38 -0.35
N LEU A 101 -6.14 -5.87 -0.34
CA LEU A 101 -5.72 -6.97 0.53
C LEU A 101 -5.83 -6.57 2.01
N ILE A 102 -5.34 -5.38 2.38
CA ILE A 102 -5.46 -4.86 3.75
C ILE A 102 -6.94 -4.59 4.09
N LEU A 103 -7.76 -4.15 3.12
CA LEU A 103 -9.18 -3.91 3.31
C LEU A 103 -9.92 -5.21 3.64
N ALA A 104 -9.60 -6.29 2.93
CA ALA A 104 -10.13 -7.61 3.23
C ALA A 104 -9.75 -8.07 4.65
N ALA A 105 -8.50 -7.85 5.07
CA ALA A 105 -8.08 -8.13 6.44
C ALA A 105 -8.84 -7.28 7.49
N LEU A 106 -9.17 -6.04 7.15
CA LEU A 106 -9.92 -5.14 8.02
C LEU A 106 -11.38 -5.55 8.18
N GLN A 107 -12.00 -6.12 7.14
CA GLN A 107 -13.39 -6.60 7.17
C GLN A 107 -13.62 -7.77 8.14
N ILE A 108 -12.57 -8.49 8.51
CA ILE A 108 -12.64 -9.60 9.48
C ILE A 108 -12.90 -9.08 10.92
N VAL A 109 -12.60 -7.82 11.20
CA VAL A 109 -12.76 -7.24 12.54
C VAL A 109 -14.23 -6.91 12.82
N SER A 110 -14.83 -7.58 13.81
CA SER A 110 -16.21 -7.32 14.22
C SER A 110 -16.46 -5.87 14.64
N GLU A 111 -17.59 -5.32 14.22
CA GLU A 111 -18.05 -3.98 14.60
C GLU A 111 -18.34 -3.85 16.10
N ASP A 112 -18.66 -4.95 16.78
CA ASP A 112 -19.03 -4.94 18.20
C ASP A 112 -17.86 -4.51 19.09
N LEU A 113 -16.63 -4.83 18.70
CA LEU A 113 -15.42 -4.38 19.38
C LEU A 113 -15.29 -2.85 19.34
N TYR A 114 -15.68 -2.23 18.23
CA TYR A 114 -15.65 -0.77 18.10
C TYR A 114 -16.78 -0.11 18.89
N LYS A 115 -17.98 -0.71 18.90
CA LYS A 115 -19.12 -0.22 19.70
C LYS A 115 -18.81 -0.27 21.20
N ALA A 116 -18.22 -1.37 21.69
CA ALA A 116 -17.79 -1.48 23.08
C ALA A 116 -16.75 -0.42 23.44
N ALA A 117 -15.76 -0.18 22.56
CA ALA A 117 -14.75 0.85 22.79
C ALA A 117 -15.33 2.28 22.76
N ASP A 118 -16.40 2.53 22.00
CA ASP A 118 -17.10 3.82 21.99
C ASP A 118 -17.85 4.06 23.32
N VAL A 119 -18.43 3.02 23.93
CA VAL A 119 -19.03 3.10 25.28
C VAL A 119 -17.96 3.41 26.34
N GLU A 120 -16.74 2.91 26.16
CA GLU A 120 -15.59 3.21 27.03
C GLU A 120 -14.92 4.57 26.74
N GLY A 121 -15.44 5.37 25.80
CA GLY A 121 -14.89 6.68 25.46
C GLY A 121 -13.55 6.64 24.72
N ALA A 122 -13.20 5.51 24.08
CA ALA A 122 -11.93 5.36 23.39
C ALA A 122 -11.81 6.26 22.15
N THR A 123 -10.67 6.97 22.06
CA THR A 123 -10.33 7.83 20.92
C THR A 123 -10.05 7.00 19.65
N ALA A 124 -10.09 7.64 18.48
CA ALA A 124 -9.86 6.96 17.20
C ALA A 124 -8.48 6.29 17.11
N TRP A 125 -7.44 6.94 17.65
CA TRP A 125 -6.08 6.40 17.70
C TRP A 125 -5.98 5.19 18.64
N GLN A 126 -6.64 5.23 19.80
CA GLN A 126 -6.71 4.08 20.71
C GLN A 126 -7.40 2.90 20.04
N LYS A 127 -8.54 3.12 19.37
CA LYS A 127 -9.23 2.05 18.63
C LYS A 127 -8.35 1.47 17.52
N PHE A 128 -7.61 2.30 16.79
CA PHE A 128 -6.66 1.80 15.79
C PHE A 128 -5.52 0.98 16.43
N ARG A 129 -4.86 1.50 17.47
CA ARG A 129 -3.67 0.90 18.07
C ARG A 129 -3.97 -0.36 18.89
N TYR A 130 -5.13 -0.44 19.53
CA TYR A 130 -5.50 -1.52 20.45
C TYR A 130 -6.48 -2.54 19.88
N ILE A 131 -7.31 -2.16 18.89
CA ILE A 131 -8.30 -3.07 18.28
C ILE A 131 -7.86 -3.40 16.85
N THR A 132 -7.78 -2.39 15.98
CA THR A 132 -7.56 -2.60 14.55
C THR A 132 -6.21 -3.24 14.26
N TRP A 133 -5.12 -2.56 14.62
CA TRP A 133 -3.75 -2.96 14.30
C TRP A 133 -3.41 -4.38 14.77
N PRO A 134 -3.67 -4.79 16.03
CA PRO A 134 -3.35 -6.14 16.49
C PRO A 134 -4.11 -7.23 15.75
N LEU A 135 -5.38 -6.97 15.36
CA LEU A 135 -6.23 -7.96 14.69
C LEU A 135 -5.89 -8.10 13.21
N ILE A 136 -5.57 -6.99 12.52
CA ILE A 136 -5.21 -7.04 11.09
C ILE A 136 -3.74 -7.41 10.87
N LYS A 137 -2.87 -7.26 11.89
CA LYS A 137 -1.43 -7.54 11.81
C LYS A 137 -1.10 -8.83 11.06
N PRO A 138 -1.67 -10.03 11.38
CA PRO A 138 -1.39 -11.26 10.64
C PRO A 138 -1.69 -11.16 9.14
N GLY A 139 -2.82 -10.58 8.76
CA GLY A 139 -3.17 -10.37 7.34
C GLY A 139 -2.25 -9.36 6.65
N VAL A 140 -1.91 -8.27 7.33
CA VAL A 140 -0.98 -7.24 6.85
C VAL A 140 0.42 -7.81 6.63
N GLY A 141 0.90 -8.70 7.50
CA GLY A 141 2.22 -9.31 7.33
C GLY A 141 2.31 -10.24 6.11
N VAL A 142 1.24 -10.97 5.79
CA VAL A 142 1.18 -11.74 4.54
C VAL A 142 1.22 -10.79 3.32
N ALA A 143 0.46 -9.71 3.36
CA ALA A 143 0.50 -8.66 2.32
C ALA A 143 1.91 -8.10 2.12
N LEU A 144 2.59 -7.80 3.22
CA LEU A 144 3.93 -7.22 3.22
C LEU A 144 4.96 -8.18 2.61
N ILE A 145 4.85 -9.49 2.86
CA ILE A 145 5.75 -10.48 2.26
C ILE A 145 5.61 -10.50 0.74
N PHE A 146 4.38 -10.52 0.22
CA PHE A 146 4.14 -10.47 -1.21
C PHE A 146 4.67 -9.16 -1.82
N ARG A 147 4.37 -8.02 -1.19
CA ARG A 147 4.85 -6.70 -1.63
C ARG A 147 6.37 -6.63 -1.73
N MET A 148 7.03 -7.08 -0.67
CA MET A 148 8.48 -7.09 -0.57
C MET A 148 9.11 -8.03 -1.60
N MET A 149 8.54 -9.22 -1.79
CA MET A 149 9.01 -10.17 -2.79
C MET A 149 8.93 -9.57 -4.21
N ASP A 150 7.84 -8.88 -4.53
CA ASP A 150 7.66 -8.19 -5.80
C ASP A 150 8.67 -7.03 -5.96
N ALA A 151 8.90 -6.25 -4.90
CA ALA A 151 9.86 -5.14 -4.90
C ALA A 151 11.30 -5.62 -5.20
N PHE A 152 11.74 -6.69 -4.54
CA PHE A 152 13.09 -7.24 -4.73
C PHE A 152 13.32 -7.80 -6.14
N ARG A 153 12.24 -8.16 -6.84
CA ARG A 153 12.28 -8.76 -8.18
C ARG A 153 12.02 -7.75 -9.31
N VAL A 154 11.99 -6.45 -9.00
CA VAL A 154 11.74 -5.42 -10.00
C VAL A 154 12.78 -5.48 -11.12
N TYR A 155 12.31 -5.62 -12.36
CA TYR A 155 13.14 -5.67 -13.57
C TYR A 155 12.56 -4.79 -14.66
N ASP A 156 11.25 -4.93 -14.92
CA ASP A 156 10.55 -4.23 -16.01
C ASP A 156 10.75 -2.71 -15.95
N LEU A 157 10.60 -2.10 -14.77
CA LEU A 157 10.78 -0.65 -14.60
C LEU A 157 12.22 -0.23 -14.91
N ASN A 158 13.21 -0.97 -14.43
CA ASN A 158 14.62 -0.64 -14.65
C ASN A 158 14.99 -0.72 -16.13
N VAL A 159 14.50 -1.73 -16.85
CA VAL A 159 14.73 -1.88 -18.29
C VAL A 159 14.05 -0.76 -19.07
N VAL A 160 12.82 -0.40 -18.73
CA VAL A 160 12.10 0.64 -19.46
C VAL A 160 12.74 2.00 -19.25
N PHE A 161 13.26 2.32 -18.07
CA PHE A 161 13.99 3.57 -17.84
C PHE A 161 15.42 3.53 -18.40
N ASN A 162 16.03 2.35 -18.47
CA ASN A 162 17.35 2.08 -19.06
C ASN A 162 18.47 3.01 -18.55
N ASP A 163 18.41 3.34 -17.26
CA ASP A 163 19.37 4.19 -16.57
C ASP A 163 20.34 3.30 -15.79
N LYS A 164 21.64 3.41 -16.07
CA LYS A 164 22.68 2.60 -15.42
C LYS A 164 22.85 2.89 -13.94
N SER A 165 22.33 4.04 -13.50
CA SER A 165 22.42 4.46 -12.13
C SER A 165 21.41 3.78 -11.20
N VAL A 166 20.37 3.16 -11.76
CA VAL A 166 19.39 2.38 -11.01
C VAL A 166 19.51 0.92 -11.43
N ASP A 167 20.30 0.17 -10.68
CA ASP A 167 20.49 -1.27 -10.91
C ASP A 167 19.84 -2.09 -9.79
N SER A 168 19.32 -3.26 -10.15
CA SER A 168 18.73 -4.23 -9.22
C SER A 168 19.45 -5.56 -9.33
N MET A 169 19.34 -6.40 -8.31
CA MET A 169 19.88 -7.76 -8.36
C MET A 169 19.31 -8.57 -9.54
N THR A 170 18.04 -8.34 -9.88
CA THR A 170 17.38 -8.99 -11.03
C THR A 170 17.94 -8.48 -12.35
N SER A 171 18.07 -7.16 -12.50
CA SER A 171 18.72 -6.53 -13.66
C SER A 171 20.14 -7.04 -13.87
N GLN A 172 20.93 -7.11 -12.80
CA GLN A 172 22.29 -7.63 -12.83
C GLN A 172 22.34 -9.12 -13.22
N ALA A 173 21.45 -9.95 -12.67
CA ALA A 173 21.36 -11.37 -13.03
C ALA A 173 21.06 -11.55 -14.54
N VAL A 174 20.15 -10.74 -15.09
CA VAL A 174 19.80 -10.77 -16.51
C VAL A 174 20.94 -10.24 -17.39
N ASN A 175 21.62 -9.17 -16.98
CA ASN A 175 22.80 -8.66 -17.69
C ASN A 175 23.92 -9.70 -17.78
N LEU A 176 24.17 -10.44 -16.69
CA LEU A 176 25.13 -11.54 -16.67
C LEU A 176 24.72 -12.71 -17.55
N TRP A 177 23.40 -12.97 -17.65
CA TRP A 177 22.86 -13.99 -18.55
C TRP A 177 23.13 -13.65 -20.01
N PHE A 178 22.82 -12.44 -20.44
CA PHE A 178 23.07 -11.96 -21.81
C PHE A 178 24.57 -11.84 -22.12
N ALA A 179 25.41 -11.60 -21.12
CA ALA A 179 26.86 -11.65 -21.26
C ALA A 179 27.45 -13.08 -21.35
N SER A 180 26.62 -14.11 -21.48
CA SER A 180 27.01 -15.54 -21.49
C SER A 180 27.75 -15.99 -20.22
N ARG A 181 27.58 -15.29 -19.10
CA ARG A 181 28.16 -15.64 -17.78
C ARG A 181 27.13 -16.36 -16.92
N TRP A 182 26.57 -17.45 -17.43
CA TRP A 182 25.43 -18.15 -16.83
C TRP A 182 25.67 -18.61 -15.38
N GLY A 183 26.88 -19.08 -15.07
CA GLY A 183 27.23 -19.49 -13.70
C GLY A 183 27.12 -18.35 -12.68
N LEU A 184 27.51 -17.13 -13.07
CA LEU A 184 27.39 -15.96 -12.20
C LEU A 184 25.95 -15.44 -12.13
N SER A 185 25.22 -15.48 -13.25
CA SER A 185 23.78 -15.16 -13.27
C SER A 185 22.99 -16.07 -12.33
N ALA A 186 23.26 -17.38 -12.35
CA ALA A 186 22.66 -18.35 -11.45
C ALA A 186 23.02 -18.06 -9.98
N ALA A 187 24.29 -17.73 -9.69
CA ALA A 187 24.73 -17.38 -8.33
C ALA A 187 24.01 -16.14 -7.78
N VAL A 188 23.87 -15.07 -8.57
CA VAL A 188 23.14 -13.85 -8.17
C VAL A 188 21.66 -14.17 -7.92
N THR A 189 21.05 -15.00 -8.75
CA THR A 189 19.64 -15.41 -8.59
C THR A 189 19.43 -16.22 -7.31
N ILE A 190 20.35 -17.14 -6.98
CA ILE A 190 20.30 -17.91 -5.73
C ILE A 190 20.50 -16.99 -4.52
N MET A 191 21.42 -16.03 -4.58
CA MET A 191 21.60 -15.02 -3.53
C MET A 191 20.32 -14.19 -3.33
N LEU A 192 19.71 -13.71 -4.41
CA LEU A 192 18.43 -12.99 -4.36
C LEU A 192 17.32 -13.83 -3.70
N PHE A 193 17.22 -15.11 -4.07
CA PHE A 193 16.27 -16.03 -3.45
C PHE A 193 16.50 -16.17 -1.93
N LEU A 194 17.75 -16.34 -1.51
CA LEU A 194 18.09 -16.44 -0.09
C LEU A 194 17.78 -15.15 0.68
N PHE A 195 18.01 -13.98 0.08
CA PHE A 195 17.62 -12.70 0.69
C PHE A 195 16.11 -12.59 0.86
N ILE A 196 15.33 -12.88 -0.17
CA ILE A 196 13.86 -12.85 -0.09
C ILE A 196 13.36 -13.83 0.97
N LEU A 197 13.92 -15.04 1.02
CA LEU A 197 13.56 -16.05 2.02
C LEU A 197 13.90 -15.59 3.45
N LEU A 198 15.08 -15.00 3.65
CA LEU A 198 15.50 -14.45 4.95
C LEU A 198 14.49 -13.40 5.44
N PHE A 199 14.18 -12.40 4.61
CA PHE A 199 13.23 -11.35 5.00
C PHE A 199 11.80 -11.88 5.17
N ALA A 200 11.36 -12.83 4.35
CA ALA A 200 10.05 -13.46 4.51
C ALA A 200 9.94 -14.16 5.87
N VAL A 201 10.96 -14.91 6.30
CA VAL A 201 10.99 -15.54 7.63
C VAL A 201 10.98 -14.49 8.75
N ILE A 202 11.71 -13.38 8.59
CA ILE A 202 11.70 -12.28 9.56
C ILE A 202 10.29 -11.69 9.71
N ILE A 203 9.63 -11.37 8.59
CA ILE A 203 8.28 -10.80 8.60
C ILE A 203 7.28 -11.80 9.19
N LEU A 204 7.37 -13.09 8.84
CA LEU A 204 6.53 -14.14 9.43
C LEU A 204 6.71 -14.25 10.94
N LYS A 205 7.94 -14.17 11.47
CA LYS A 205 8.18 -14.20 12.92
C LYS A 205 7.68 -12.93 13.62
N LEU A 206 7.84 -11.77 13.01
CA LEU A 206 7.36 -10.50 13.57
C LEU A 206 5.83 -10.42 13.58
N THR A 207 5.18 -11.02 12.59
CA THR A 207 3.74 -10.96 12.37
C THR A 207 2.98 -12.13 13.00
N GLY A 208 3.59 -13.32 13.00
CA GLY A 208 3.11 -14.55 13.60
C GLY A 208 3.12 -14.48 15.13
N ARG A 209 2.05 -13.94 15.71
CA ARG A 209 1.64 -14.27 17.09
C ARG A 209 0.21 -14.81 17.06
N GLU A 210 0.09 -16.03 16.56
CA GLU A 210 -1.05 -16.87 16.90
C GLU A 210 -0.82 -17.41 18.32
N LYS A 211 -1.06 -16.57 19.33
CA LYS A 211 -1.39 -17.11 20.65
C LYS A 211 -2.87 -17.46 20.57
N SER A 212 -3.14 -18.75 20.55
CA SER A 212 -4.41 -19.41 20.82
C SER A 212 -5.12 -18.81 22.05
N ILE A 213 -5.77 -17.65 21.88
CA ILE A 213 -6.71 -17.10 22.87
C ILE A 213 -8.08 -17.79 22.76
N SER A 214 -8.24 -18.70 21.79
CA SER A 214 -9.52 -19.33 21.43
C SER A 214 -10.06 -20.35 22.45
N ILE A 215 -9.23 -21.07 23.22
CA ILE A 215 -9.76 -22.18 24.03
C ILE A 215 -10.12 -21.78 25.47
N LYS A 216 -9.36 -20.88 26.13
CA LYS A 216 -9.66 -20.46 27.51
C LYS A 216 -10.68 -19.31 27.61
N SER A 217 -10.68 -18.38 26.65
CA SER A 217 -11.60 -17.24 26.66
C SER A 217 -13.05 -17.67 26.41
N LYS A 218 -13.27 -18.57 25.43
CA LYS A 218 -14.62 -19.06 25.04
C LYS A 218 -15.36 -19.71 26.20
N SER A 219 -14.67 -20.51 27.03
CA SER A 219 -15.24 -21.13 28.25
C SER A 219 -15.63 -20.11 29.33
N ARG A 220 -14.81 -19.06 29.55
CA ARG A 220 -15.08 -18.02 30.55
C ARG A 220 -16.19 -17.07 30.07
N PHE A 221 -16.21 -16.74 28.79
CA PHE A 221 -17.25 -15.91 28.17
C PHE A 221 -18.61 -16.62 28.12
N GLN A 222 -18.67 -17.92 27.78
CA GLN A 222 -19.92 -18.69 27.86
C GLN A 222 -20.48 -18.72 29.29
N LYS A 223 -19.62 -18.85 30.30
CA LYS A 223 -20.03 -18.80 31.72
C LYS A 223 -20.58 -17.42 32.12
N LEU A 224 -20.03 -16.35 31.57
CA LEU A 224 -20.46 -14.97 31.85
C LEU A 224 -21.76 -14.61 31.13
N PHE A 225 -21.95 -15.08 29.89
CA PHE A 225 -23.20 -14.86 29.14
C PHE A 225 -24.38 -15.54 29.78
N LYS A 226 -24.22 -16.80 30.21
CA LYS A 226 -25.28 -17.53 30.92
C LYS A 226 -25.75 -16.81 32.19
N ARG A 227 -24.81 -16.20 32.93
CA ARG A 227 -25.11 -15.42 34.15
C ARG A 227 -25.76 -14.07 33.87
N LYS A 228 -25.53 -13.48 32.69
CA LYS A 228 -26.13 -12.19 32.31
C LYS A 228 -27.56 -12.38 31.82
N GLU A 229 -27.85 -13.49 31.14
CA GLU A 229 -29.20 -13.89 30.73
C GLU A 229 -30.12 -14.04 31.96
N ASP A 230 -29.65 -14.71 33.01
CA ASP A 230 -30.35 -14.82 34.31
C ASP A 230 -30.64 -13.46 34.99
N LEU A 231 -29.79 -12.45 34.78
CA LEU A 231 -29.94 -11.11 35.36
C LEU A 231 -30.83 -10.20 34.50
N THR A 232 -30.98 -10.50 33.22
CA THR A 232 -31.74 -9.68 32.28
C THR A 232 -33.24 -10.00 32.39
N GLU A 233 -33.62 -11.24 32.70
CA GLU A 233 -35.01 -11.57 33.08
C GLU A 233 -35.51 -10.81 34.32
N LEU A 234 -34.61 -10.41 35.22
CA LEU A 234 -34.94 -9.70 36.47
C LEU A 234 -35.11 -8.18 36.33
N VAL A 235 -34.65 -7.57 35.23
CA VAL A 235 -34.58 -6.10 35.06
C VAL A 235 -35.53 -5.60 33.97
N MET A 236 -36.16 -6.50 33.20
CA MET A 236 -36.98 -6.16 32.02
C MET A 236 -38.42 -5.70 32.34
N GLU A 237 -38.73 -5.29 33.58
CA GLU A 237 -40.07 -4.79 33.94
C GLU A 237 -40.15 -3.25 34.04
N ASP A 238 -39.03 -2.52 34.12
CA ASP A 238 -39.04 -1.10 34.53
C ASP A 238 -38.57 -0.05 33.50
N ILE A 239 -38.18 -0.42 32.27
CA ILE A 239 -37.45 0.52 31.38
C ILE A 239 -38.03 0.60 29.95
N GLU A 240 -39.35 0.69 29.81
CA GLU A 240 -39.98 0.79 28.47
C GLU A 240 -40.53 2.17 28.08
N ILE A 241 -40.48 3.21 28.94
CA ILE A 241 -41.25 4.45 28.67
C ILE A 241 -40.40 5.68 28.29
N GLU A 242 -39.07 5.70 28.49
CA GLU A 242 -38.32 6.98 28.40
C GLU A 242 -37.38 7.15 27.19
N SER A 243 -37.21 6.14 26.32
CA SER A 243 -36.11 6.17 25.33
C SER A 243 -36.46 6.74 23.95
N GLU A 244 -37.72 6.75 23.53
CA GLU A 244 -38.07 6.88 22.10
C GLU A 244 -37.88 8.29 21.52
N SER A 245 -38.01 9.36 22.32
CA SER A 245 -37.93 10.75 21.84
C SER A 245 -36.50 11.30 21.70
N SER A 246 -35.53 10.78 22.46
CA SER A 246 -34.13 11.25 22.43
C SER A 246 -33.28 10.63 21.30
N ILE A 247 -33.74 9.52 20.73
CA ILE A 247 -32.98 8.71 19.76
C ILE A 247 -32.96 9.36 18.37
N LEU A 248 -34.01 10.13 18.02
CA LEU A 248 -34.19 10.66 16.67
C LEU A 248 -33.31 11.90 16.37
N GLU A 249 -33.15 12.85 17.29
CA GLU A 249 -32.26 14.02 17.09
C GLU A 249 -30.75 13.66 17.15
N LEU A 250 -30.41 12.61 17.89
CA LEU A 250 -29.03 12.16 18.07
C LEU A 250 -28.49 11.41 16.83
N SER A 251 -29.38 10.91 15.97
CA SER A 251 -29.07 10.09 14.80
C SER A 251 -28.36 10.88 13.69
N GLU A 252 -28.91 12.04 13.30
CA GLU A 252 -28.40 12.78 12.13
C GLU A 252 -27.04 13.45 12.39
N SER A 253 -26.85 14.00 13.59
CA SER A 253 -25.58 14.62 14.03
C SER A 253 -24.46 13.57 14.18
N LYS A 254 -24.79 12.38 14.70
CA LYS A 254 -23.87 11.23 14.73
C LYS A 254 -23.53 10.75 13.33
N MET A 255 -24.47 10.74 12.39
CA MET A 255 -24.28 10.26 11.01
C MET A 255 -23.26 11.11 10.23
N ALA A 256 -23.32 12.44 10.35
CA ALA A 256 -22.38 13.36 9.70
C ALA A 256 -20.96 13.27 10.31
N TRP A 257 -20.89 13.13 11.65
CA TRP A 257 -19.64 12.88 12.36
C TRP A 257 -19.02 11.53 12.00
N PHE A 258 -19.84 10.49 11.83
CA PHE A 258 -19.41 9.15 11.42
C PHE A 258 -18.82 9.16 10.00
N LYS A 259 -19.44 9.87 9.05
CA LYS A 259 -18.90 10.04 7.69
C LYS A 259 -17.53 10.74 7.68
N ARG A 260 -17.33 11.81 8.47
CA ARG A 260 -16.01 12.47 8.63
C ARG A 260 -14.96 11.55 9.23
N LYS A 261 -15.33 10.75 10.23
CA LYS A 261 -14.43 9.80 10.89
C LYS A 261 -14.08 8.61 10.00
N LEU A 262 -14.99 8.20 9.13
CA LEU A 262 -14.76 7.17 8.09
C LEU A 262 -13.78 7.66 7.02
N LEU A 263 -13.88 8.92 6.60
CA LEU A 263 -12.94 9.54 5.65
C LEU A 263 -11.53 9.66 6.23
N LEU A 264 -11.39 10.04 7.51
CA LEU A 264 -10.11 10.05 8.22
C LEU A 264 -9.51 8.64 8.36
N LYS A 265 -10.33 7.63 8.68
CA LYS A 265 -9.90 6.23 8.71
C LYS A 265 -9.45 5.74 7.34
N LYS A 266 -10.16 6.11 6.27
CA LYS A 266 -9.75 5.82 4.88
C LYS A 266 -8.43 6.52 4.55
N GLY A 267 -8.23 7.78 4.95
CA GLY A 267 -6.98 8.51 4.73
C GLY A 267 -5.78 7.87 5.43
N VAL A 268 -5.90 7.50 6.70
CA VAL A 268 -4.85 6.81 7.46
C VAL A 268 -4.56 5.43 6.87
N PHE A 269 -5.59 4.72 6.41
CA PHE A 269 -5.46 3.45 5.71
C PHE A 269 -4.69 3.57 4.40
N TYR A 270 -5.02 4.56 3.55
CA TYR A 270 -4.28 4.84 2.33
C TYR A 270 -2.83 5.25 2.63
N LEU A 271 -2.60 6.01 3.70
CA LEU A 271 -1.25 6.44 4.09
C LEU A 271 -0.40 5.25 4.57
N ILE A 272 -0.99 4.31 5.31
CA ILE A 272 -0.34 3.04 5.69
C ILE A 272 -0.10 2.17 4.46
N ALA A 273 -1.06 2.07 3.55
CA ALA A 273 -0.91 1.32 2.31
C ALA A 273 0.21 1.90 1.43
N ILE A 274 0.28 3.23 1.30
CA ILE A 274 1.36 3.94 0.60
C ILE A 274 2.70 3.71 1.31
N MET A 275 2.75 3.82 2.64
CA MET A 275 3.97 3.58 3.41
C MET A 275 4.44 2.12 3.32
N MET A 276 3.52 1.16 3.27
CA MET A 276 3.82 -0.25 3.00
C MET A 276 4.23 -0.50 1.55
N CYS A 277 3.80 0.34 0.61
CA CYS A 277 4.26 0.27 -0.77
C CYS A 277 5.59 0.99 -0.98
N LEU A 278 6.03 1.83 -0.03
CA LEU A 278 7.36 2.45 -0.02
C LEU A 278 8.44 1.54 0.60
N PHE A 279 8.03 0.51 1.34
CA PHE A 279 8.89 -0.54 1.92
C PHE A 279 8.83 -1.82 1.08
#